data_AF-A0A0A1H734-F1
#
_entry.id   AF-A0A0A1H734-F1
#
_cell.length_a   1.000
_cell.length_b   1.000
_cell.length_c   1.000
_cell.angle_alpha   90.00
_cell.angle_beta   90.00
_cell.angle_gamma   90.00
#
_symmetry.space_group_name_H-M   'P 1'
#
loop_
_entity.id
_entity.type
_entity.pdbx_description
1 polymer ?
#
loop_
_entity_poly.entity_id
_entity_poly.type
_entity_poly.pdbx_seq_one_letter_code
_entity_poly.pdbx_strand_id
1 'polypeptide(L)' 'MEVSERVHIIPAQYKVLRIERVKYACPCCDNGLKVASLAPRIILRLIFTEEFLVWIVTAKYVDTMALFRLAKSIKR' A
#
# COMPACT_ATOMS: atom_id res chain seq x y z
N MET A 1 -12.91 5.75 -43.26
CA MET A 1 -11.89 5.26 -42.30
C MET A 1 -12.58 4.25 -41.42
N GLU A 2 -12.22 2.97 -41.51
CA GLU A 2 -12.66 1.98 -40.53
C GLU A 2 -11.73 2.06 -39.31
N VAL A 3 -12.28 2.43 -38.16
CA VAL A 3 -11.54 2.53 -36.91
C VAL A 3 -11.98 1.36 -36.03
N SER A 4 -11.06 0.45 -35.72
CA SER A 4 -11.28 -0.62 -34.75
C SER A 4 -10.69 -0.24 -33.41
N GLU A 5 -11.55 -0.12 -32.40
CA GLU A 5 -11.13 0.06 -31.01
C GLU A 5 -11.15 -1.28 -30.28
N ARG A 6 -10.15 -1.49 -29.41
CA ARG A 6 -10.08 -2.64 -28.50
C ARG A 6 -9.68 -2.14 -27.12
N VAL A 7 -10.28 -2.74 -26.10
CA VAL A 7 -10.00 -2.43 -24.70
C VAL A 7 -9.01 -3.46 -24.15
N HIS A 8 -7.91 -2.99 -23.58
CA HIS A 8 -6.90 -3.83 -22.93
C HIS A 8 -7.05 -3.73 -21.41
N ILE A 9 -7.07 -4.86 -20.71
CA ILE A 9 -7.03 -4.91 -19.24
C ILE A 9 -5.59 -5.10 -18.76
N ILE A 10 -5.15 -4.29 -17.81
CA ILE A 10 -3.87 -4.50 -17.13
C ILE A 10 -4.19 -5.13 -15.77
N PRO A 11 -3.70 -6.35 -15.48
CA PRO A 11 -3.96 -7.00 -14.20
C PRO A 11 -3.27 -6.25 -13.04
N ALA A 12 -3.62 -6.62 -11.80
CA ALA A 12 -3.26 -5.92 -10.57
C ALA A 12 -1.77 -5.47 -10.53
N GLN A 13 -1.55 -4.16 -10.65
CA GLN A 13 -0.24 -3.53 -10.43
C GLN A 13 -0.22 -2.92 -9.03
N TYR A 14 0.80 -3.25 -8.26
CA TYR A 14 1.02 -2.69 -6.93
C TYR A 14 2.38 -1.98 -6.86
N LYS A 15 2.45 -0.93 -6.03
CA LYS A 15 3.66 -0.13 -5.82
C LYS A 15 3.98 -0.09 -4.33
N VAL A 16 5.27 -0.03 -4.01
CA VAL A 16 5.72 0.15 -2.62
C VAL A 16 5.71 1.63 -2.30
N LEU A 17 4.86 2.04 -1.36
CA LEU A 17 4.88 3.40 -0.82
C LEU A 17 5.95 3.49 0.27
N ARG A 18 7.03 4.23 0.00
CA ARG A 18 8.05 4.54 1.00
C ARG A 18 7.75 5.88 1.65
N ILE A 19 7.49 5.88 2.96
CA ILE A 19 7.29 7.10 3.75
C ILE A 19 8.57 7.35 4.57
N GLU A 20 9.36 8.34 4.15
CA GLU A 20 10.55 8.77 4.88
C GLU A 20 10.17 9.88 5.84
N ARG A 21 10.39 9.67 7.15
CA ARG A 21 10.12 10.67 8.18
C ARG A 21 11.40 11.42 8.49
N VAL A 22 11.41 12.70 8.15
CA VAL A 22 12.51 13.61 8.48
C VAL A 22 12.56 13.79 10.00
N LYS A 23 13.77 13.81 10.54
CA LYS A 23 14.01 14.10 11.94
C LYS A 23 14.41 15.57 12.06
N TYR A 24 13.80 16.30 12.98
CA TYR A 24 14.03 17.72 13.19
C TYR A 24 14.87 17.94 14.45
N ALA A 25 15.79 18.89 14.39
CA ALA A 25 16.55 19.40 15.54
C ALA A 25 16.12 20.84 15.84
N CYS A 26 15.87 21.21 17.10
CA CYS A 26 15.83 22.65 17.43
C CYS A 26 17.27 23.15 17.50
N PRO A 27 17.60 24.27 16.85
CA PRO A 27 18.88 24.94 17.09
C PRO A 27 18.98 25.58 18.49
N CYS A 28 17.84 25.76 19.16
CA CYS A 28 17.69 26.54 20.38
C CYS A 28 17.81 25.73 21.69
N CYS A 29 17.58 24.43 21.62
CA CYS A 29 17.58 23.57 22.79
C CYS A 29 18.20 22.22 22.43
N ASP A 30 19.07 21.71 23.31
CA ASP A 30 19.70 20.39 23.21
C ASP A 30 18.70 19.23 23.36
N ASN A 31 17.40 19.53 23.40
CA ASN A 31 16.31 18.58 23.30
C ASN A 31 16.36 17.94 21.90
N GLY A 32 17.11 16.85 21.82
CA GLY A 32 17.58 16.21 20.61
C GLY A 32 16.51 15.82 19.59
N LEU A 33 17.02 15.28 18.49
CA LEU A 33 16.34 14.89 17.26
C LEU A 33 14.92 14.33 17.49
N LYS A 34 13.88 15.12 17.18
CA LYS A 34 12.48 14.70 17.28
C LYS A 34 11.94 14.26 15.93
N VAL A 35 11.11 13.23 15.93
CA VAL A 35 10.44 12.71 14.73
C VAL A 35 8.94 12.91 14.90
N ALA A 36 8.25 13.29 13.82
CA ALA A 36 6.80 13.31 13.82
C ALA A 36 6.22 11.92 14.17
N SER A 37 5.19 11.92 15.01
CA SER A 37 4.47 10.69 15.38
C SER A 37 3.94 9.98 14.15
N LEU A 38 3.93 8.65 14.20
CA LEU A 38 3.35 7.86 13.11
C LEU A 38 1.83 8.09 13.08
N ALA A 39 1.27 8.25 11.89
CA ALA A 39 -0.18 8.28 11.73
C ALA A 39 -0.78 6.96 12.25
N PRO A 40 -1.94 6.98 12.92
CA PRO A 40 -2.60 5.76 13.38
C PRO A 40 -2.91 4.87 12.17
N ARG A 41 -2.52 3.59 12.26
CA ARG A 41 -2.79 2.57 11.24
C ARG A 41 -3.69 1.49 11.81
N ILE A 42 -4.49 0.86 10.94
CA ILE A 42 -5.37 -0.26 11.31
C ILE A 42 -4.56 -1.38 11.98
N ILE A 43 -3.38 -1.71 11.42
CA ILE A 43 -2.44 -2.68 11.98
C ILE A 43 -1.05 -2.04 12.04
N LEU A 44 -0.54 -1.83 13.26
CA LEU A 44 0.65 -1.01 13.55
C LEU A 44 1.96 -1.48 12.88
N ARG A 45 2.13 -2.78 12.63
CA ARG A 45 3.35 -3.38 12.04
C ARG A 45 3.14 -3.98 10.66
N LEU A 46 2.03 -3.64 9.99
CA LEU A 46 1.74 -4.19 8.68
C LEU A 46 2.52 -3.47 7.58
N ILE A 47 3.01 -4.26 6.62
CA ILE A 47 3.73 -3.77 5.43
C ILE A 47 2.76 -3.15 4.41
N PHE A 48 1.53 -3.66 4.37
CA PHE A 48 0.48 -3.24 3.43
C PHE A 48 -0.18 -1.92 3.86
N THR A 49 -0.56 -1.13 2.86
CA THR A 49 -1.42 0.04 3.05
C THR A 49 -2.86 -0.37 3.33
N GLU A 50 -3.65 0.56 3.84
CA GLU A 50 -5.08 0.39 4.11
C GLU A 50 -5.84 0.05 2.82
N GLU A 51 -5.48 0.70 1.70
CA GLU A 51 -6.03 0.42 0.37
C GLU A 51 -5.76 -1.03 -0.07
N PHE A 52 -4.55 -1.53 0.18
CA PHE A 52 -4.18 -2.89 -0.18
C PHE A 52 -4.91 -3.93 0.69
N LEU A 53 -5.14 -3.61 1.96
CA LEU A 53 -5.99 -4.42 2.84
C LEU A 53 -7.43 -4.50 2.32
N VAL A 54 -8.03 -3.38 1.92
CA VAL A 54 -9.37 -3.35 1.33
C VAL A 54 -9.41 -4.24 0.10
N TRP A 55 -8.41 -4.15 -0.78
CA TRP A 55 -8.33 -5.01 -1.96
C TRP A 55 -8.25 -6.50 -1.62
N ILE A 56 -7.42 -6.90 -0.64
CA ILE A 56 -7.36 -8.30 -0.17
C ILE A 56 -8.73 -8.79 0.32
N VAL A 57 -9.43 -7.96 1.10
CA VAL A 57 -10.74 -8.29 1.66
C VAL A 57 -11.77 -8.44 0.54
N THR A 58 -11.79 -7.51 -0.42
CA THR A 58 -12.66 -7.59 -1.60
C THR A 58 -12.36 -8.84 -2.42
N ALA A 59 -11.08 -9.12 -2.70
CA ALA A 59 -10.69 -10.31 -3.47
C ALA A 59 -11.12 -11.61 -2.78
N LYS A 60 -11.03 -11.69 -1.44
CA LYS A 60 -11.42 -12.88 -0.69
C LYS A 60 -12.94 -13.07 -0.62
N TYR A 61 -13.69 -12.01 -0.30
CA TYR A 61 -15.10 -12.13 0.06
C TYR A 61 -16.06 -11.75 -1.06
N VAL A 62 -15.68 -10.85 -1.96
CA VAL A 62 -16.50 -10.42 -3.10
C VAL A 62 -16.16 -11.27 -4.32
N ASP A 63 -14.87 -11.34 -4.69
CA ASP A 63 -14.43 -12.09 -5.87
C ASP A 63 -14.23 -13.59 -5.59
N THR A 64 -14.45 -14.03 -4.35
CA THR A 64 -14.29 -15.43 -3.88
C THR A 64 -12.92 -16.05 -4.21
N MET A 65 -11.87 -15.21 -4.30
CA MET A 65 -10.55 -15.66 -4.65
C MET A 65 -9.91 -16.45 -3.51
N ALA A 66 -9.52 -17.69 -3.79
CA ALA A 66 -8.88 -18.54 -2.80
C ALA A 66 -7.56 -17.91 -2.29
N LEU A 67 -7.33 -17.98 -0.97
CA LEU A 67 -6.18 -17.34 -0.32
C LEU A 67 -4.83 -17.78 -0.90
N PHE A 68 -4.69 -19.05 -1.30
CA PHE A 68 -3.45 -19.53 -1.93
C PHE A 68 -3.21 -18.90 -3.31
N ARG A 69 -4.29 -18.60 -4.05
CA ARG A 69 -4.23 -17.94 -5.36
C ARG A 69 -3.86 -16.46 -5.18
N LEU A 70 -4.47 -15.81 -4.20
CA LEU A 70 -4.13 -14.44 -3.81
C LEU A 70 -2.68 -14.31 -3.36
N ALA A 71 -2.21 -15.24 -2.52
CA ALA A 71 -0.82 -15.27 -2.10
C ALA A 71 0.13 -15.45 -3.30
N LYS A 72 -0.23 -16.29 -4.27
CA LYS A 72 0.56 -16.47 -5.51
C LYS A 72 0.63 -15.20 -6.36
N SER A 73 -0.45 -14.40 -6.42
CA SER A 73 -0.43 -13.13 -7.18
C SER A 73 0.38 -12.02 -6.52
N ILE A 74 0.53 -12.05 -5.19
CA ILE A 74 1.31 -11.05 -4.42
C ILE A 74 2.80 -11.43 -4.39
N LYS A 75 3.13 -12.70 -4.64
CA LYS A 75 4.51 -13.18 -4.63
C LYS A 75 5.25 -12.60 -5.84
N ARG A 76 6.35 -11.90 -5.55
CA ARG A 76 7.29 -11.38 -6.55
C ARG A 76 8.14 -12.51 -7.13
#